data_AF-A0A534NRJ2-F1
#
_entry.id   AF-A0A534NRJ2-F1
#
_cell.length_a   1.000
_cell.length_b   1.000
_cell.length_c   1.000
_cell.angle_alpha   90.00
_cell.angle_beta   90.00
_cell.angle_gamma   90.00
#
_symmetry.space_group_name_H-M   'P 1'
#
loop_
_entity.id
_entity.type
_entity.pdbx_description
1 polymer ?
#
loop_
_entity_poly.entity_id
_entity_poly.type
_entity_poly.pdbx_seq_one_letter_code
_entity_poly.pdbx_strand_id
1 'polypeptide(L)'
;MGDLDGSRRLSRHADLPAERPLPEDAMTPPYTVTRATRASRIGGGAFALVFVALATFPLWADRGSMRDFDEFACYFLFALMWNLLAGYGGMVSIGQQAFFGIGGYALLAMGNLLHLNPFLAVPLAALVALLIALPVSFVAFRLQGGYFAIGTWV
;
A
#
# COMPACT_ATOMS: atom_id res chain seq x y z
N MET A 1 -10.22 73.07 -10.65
CA MET A 1 -11.38 73.00 -11.56
C MET A 1 -11.01 72.00 -12.65
N GLY A 2 -11.60 70.79 -12.60
CA GLY A 2 -11.38 69.69 -13.55
C GLY A 2 -9.99 69.03 -13.39
N ASP A 3 -9.82 67.71 -13.30
CA ASP A 3 -10.58 66.68 -14.00
C ASP A 3 -10.48 65.36 -13.22
N LEU A 4 -11.62 64.92 -12.67
CA LEU A 4 -11.80 63.64 -11.98
C LEU A 4 -12.38 62.64 -12.98
N ASP A 5 -11.65 62.27 -14.04
CA ASP A 5 -12.13 61.24 -14.97
C ASP A 5 -11.35 59.92 -14.80
N GLY A 6 -11.51 59.33 -13.61
CA GLY A 6 -11.13 57.95 -13.33
C GLY A 6 -12.13 56.91 -13.85
N SER A 7 -13.19 57.32 -14.57
CA SER A 7 -14.32 56.46 -14.93
C SER A 7 -14.10 55.67 -16.23
N ARG A 8 -13.11 56.03 -17.05
CA ARG A 8 -12.89 55.42 -18.39
C ARG A 8 -12.12 54.10 -18.39
N ARG A 9 -11.66 53.58 -17.25
CA ARG A 9 -10.86 52.35 -17.20
C ARG A 9 -11.67 51.06 -16.98
N LEU A 10 -12.97 51.13 -16.70
CA LEU A 10 -13.78 49.96 -16.32
C LEU A 10 -14.72 49.43 -17.41
N SER A 11 -14.85 50.09 -18.56
CA SER A 11 -15.74 49.63 -19.65
C SER A 11 -15.09 48.65 -20.64
N ARG A 12 -13.81 48.31 -20.48
CA ARG A 12 -13.08 47.43 -21.41
C ARG A 12 -13.18 45.94 -21.08
N HIS A 13 -14.12 45.54 -20.23
CA HIS A 13 -14.36 44.15 -19.84
C HIS A 13 -15.66 43.57 -20.41
N ALA A 14 -16.42 44.33 -21.19
CA ALA A 14 -17.72 43.90 -21.74
C ALA A 14 -17.66 43.25 -23.13
N ASP A 15 -16.48 43.16 -23.74
CA ASP A 15 -16.28 42.49 -25.04
C ASP A 15 -15.36 41.28 -24.89
N LEU A 16 -15.62 40.41 -23.90
CA LEU A 16 -15.09 39.06 -23.98
C LEU A 16 -15.81 38.41 -25.17
N PRO A 17 -15.10 38.07 -26.26
CA PRO A 17 -15.73 37.39 -27.38
C PRO A 17 -16.45 36.17 -26.80
N ALA A 18 -17.76 36.06 -27.05
CA ALA A 18 -18.58 34.93 -26.60
C ALA A 18 -17.74 33.67 -26.74
N GLU A 19 -17.47 32.98 -25.62
CA GLU A 19 -16.60 31.81 -25.61
C GLU A 19 -17.06 30.90 -26.75
N ARG A 20 -16.28 30.89 -27.82
CA ARG A 20 -16.56 30.00 -28.94
C ARG A 20 -16.53 28.61 -28.32
N PRO A 21 -17.58 27.78 -28.50
CA PRO A 21 -17.54 26.41 -28.04
C PRO A 21 -16.21 25.83 -28.47
N LEU A 22 -15.37 25.45 -27.50
CA LEU A 22 -14.07 24.87 -27.82
C LEU A 22 -14.38 23.67 -28.73
N PRO A 23 -13.67 23.53 -29.87
CA PRO A 23 -13.88 22.40 -30.77
C PRO A 23 -13.93 21.12 -29.94
N GLU A 24 -14.89 20.22 -30.19
CA GLU A 24 -15.03 18.98 -29.40
C GLU A 24 -13.71 18.18 -29.34
N ASP A 25 -12.86 18.33 -30.35
CA ASP A 25 -11.49 17.80 -30.44
C ASP A 25 -10.55 18.28 -29.32
N ALA A 26 -10.82 19.45 -28.72
CA ALA A 26 -10.05 19.98 -27.59
C ALA A 26 -10.44 19.33 -26.26
N MET A 27 -11.60 18.66 -26.18
CA MET A 27 -12.07 17.95 -24.98
C MET A 27 -11.60 16.49 -24.91
N THR A 28 -11.06 15.95 -26.00
CA THR A 28 -10.45 14.62 -26.00
C THR A 28 -8.95 14.76 -25.80
N PRO A 29 -8.38 14.38 -24.64
CA PRO A 29 -6.95 14.48 -24.46
C PRO A 29 -6.24 13.55 -25.46
N PRO A 30 -5.13 13.97 -26.10
CA PRO A 30 -4.47 13.27 -27.22
C PRO A 30 -3.73 11.99 -26.81
N TYR A 31 -4.02 11.43 -25.62
CA TYR A 31 -3.40 10.21 -25.13
C TYR A 31 -4.40 9.05 -25.19
N THR A 32 -4.08 8.03 -25.97
CA THR A 32 -4.81 6.75 -25.96
C THR A 32 -4.13 5.80 -24.99
N VAL A 33 -4.71 5.60 -23.79
CA VAL A 33 -4.19 4.65 -22.80
C VAL A 33 -4.38 3.22 -23.29
N THR A 34 -3.33 2.63 -23.84
CA THR A 34 -3.32 1.21 -24.25
C THR A 34 -2.89 0.34 -23.08
N ARG A 35 -3.85 -0.29 -22.39
CA ARG A 35 -3.59 -1.12 -21.19
C ARG A 35 -3.03 -2.52 -21.48
N ALA A 36 -3.12 -2.98 -22.74
CA ALA A 36 -2.76 -4.34 -23.16
C ALA A 36 -1.69 -4.35 -24.26
N THR A 37 -0.56 -3.67 -24.03
CA THR A 37 0.62 -3.79 -24.90
C THR A 37 1.16 -5.22 -24.88
N ARG A 38 1.89 -5.64 -25.93
CA ARG A 38 2.53 -6.98 -25.96
C ARG A 38 3.45 -7.20 -24.75
N ALA A 39 4.14 -6.15 -24.31
CA ALA A 39 4.94 -6.15 -23.09
C ALA A 39 4.10 -6.44 -21.83
N SER A 40 2.91 -5.83 -21.70
CA SER A 40 1.96 -6.10 -20.59
C SER A 40 1.46 -7.55 -20.61
N ARG A 41 1.19 -8.11 -21.80
CA ARG A 41 0.77 -9.52 -21.94
C ARG A 41 1.87 -10.51 -21.60
N ILE A 42 3.11 -10.24 -22.02
CA ILE A 42 4.28 -11.06 -21.68
C ILE A 42 4.55 -10.97 -20.18
N GLY A 43 4.52 -9.76 -19.60
CA GLY A 43 4.66 -9.54 -18.16
C GLY A 43 3.59 -10.27 -17.35
N GLY A 44 2.32 -10.18 -17.76
CA GLY A 44 1.23 -10.90 -17.13
C GLY A 44 1.37 -12.43 -17.23
N GLY A 45 1.82 -12.94 -18.38
CA GLY A 45 2.12 -14.36 -18.56
C GLY A 45 3.28 -14.84 -17.69
N ALA A 46 4.37 -14.08 -17.62
CA ALA A 46 5.51 -14.38 -16.74
C ALA A 46 5.11 -14.35 -15.26
N PHE A 47 4.32 -13.35 -14.84
CA PHE A 47 3.79 -13.29 -13.49
C PHE A 47 2.91 -14.50 -13.15
N ALA A 48 1.99 -14.87 -14.05
CA ALA A 48 1.15 -16.05 -13.86
C ALA A 48 1.97 -17.35 -13.76
N LEU A 49 3.02 -17.50 -14.58
CA LEU A 49 3.93 -18.64 -14.49
C LEU A 49 4.66 -18.70 -13.14
N VAL A 50 5.22 -17.57 -12.69
CA VAL A 50 5.88 -17.48 -11.38
C VAL A 50 4.90 -17.81 -10.25
N PHE A 51 3.68 -17.27 -10.33
CA PHE A 51 2.64 -17.53 -9.33
C PHE A 51 2.29 -19.02 -9.25
N VAL A 52 2.10 -19.70 -10.39
CA VAL A 52 1.83 -21.14 -10.43
C VAL A 52 3.02 -21.95 -9.90
N ALA A 53 4.24 -21.55 -10.25
CA ALA A 53 5.45 -22.21 -9.74
C ALA A 53 5.55 -22.11 -8.21
N LEU A 54 5.27 -20.93 -7.62
CA LEU A 54 5.25 -20.73 -6.18
C LEU A 54 4.09 -21.46 -5.50
N ALA A 55 2.90 -21.48 -6.08
CA ALA A 55 1.74 -22.17 -5.53
C ALA A 55 1.92 -23.70 -5.52
N THR A 56 2.63 -24.24 -6.52
CA THR A 56 2.94 -25.68 -6.60
C THR A 56 4.25 -26.06 -5.93
N PHE A 57 5.07 -25.09 -5.51
CA PHE A 57 6.34 -25.28 -4.81
C PHE A 57 6.30 -26.36 -3.71
N PRO A 58 5.31 -26.39 -2.80
CA PRO A 58 5.29 -27.39 -1.73
C PRO A 58 5.05 -28.84 -2.21
N LEU A 59 4.66 -29.05 -3.47
CA LEU A 59 4.42 -30.39 -4.02
C LEU A 59 5.71 -31.06 -4.49
N TRP A 60 6.76 -30.30 -4.78
CA TRP A 60 7.99 -30.80 -5.38
C TRP A 60 9.27 -30.35 -4.66
N ALA A 61 9.20 -29.36 -3.78
CA ALA A 61 10.35 -28.91 -2.99
C ALA A 61 10.68 -29.89 -1.84
N ASP A 62 11.97 -30.07 -1.59
CA ASP A 62 12.45 -30.79 -0.39
C ASP A 62 12.21 -29.94 0.88
N ARG A 63 12.19 -30.60 2.05
CA ARG A 63 11.99 -29.94 3.35
C ARG A 63 13.02 -28.86 3.63
N GLY A 64 14.28 -29.04 3.18
CA GLY A 64 15.32 -28.02 3.30
C GLY A 64 14.97 -26.77 2.50
N SER A 65 14.66 -26.94 1.22
CA SER A 65 14.29 -25.83 0.33
C SER A 65 13.00 -25.13 0.76
N MET A 66 12.04 -25.86 1.35
CA MET A 66 10.85 -25.26 1.95
C MET A 66 11.19 -24.31 3.09
N ARG A 67 12.11 -24.73 3.98
CA ARG A 67 12.54 -23.91 5.11
C ARG A 67 13.28 -22.66 4.64
N ASP A 68 14.21 -22.81 3.70
CA ASP A 68 14.96 -21.68 3.13
C ASP A 68 14.02 -20.69 2.44
N PHE A 69 13.00 -21.20 1.74
CA PHE A 69 11.97 -20.38 1.10
C PHE A 69 11.11 -19.63 2.14
N ASP A 70 10.67 -20.29 3.20
CA ASP A 70 9.89 -19.64 4.27
C ASP A 70 10.69 -18.53 4.96
N GLU A 71 11.98 -18.78 5.23
CA GLU A 71 12.90 -17.79 5.79
C GLU A 71 13.11 -16.61 4.85
N PHE A 72 13.34 -16.89 3.56
CA PHE A 72 13.40 -15.87 2.53
C PHE A 72 12.10 -15.06 2.44
N ALA A 73 10.94 -15.71 2.46
CA ALA A 73 9.63 -15.06 2.38
C ALA A 73 9.39 -14.16 3.60
N CYS A 74 9.80 -14.58 4.80
CA CYS A 74 9.76 -13.75 6.00
C CYS A 74 10.61 -12.48 5.82
N TYR A 75 11.86 -12.61 5.37
CA TYR A 75 12.71 -11.44 5.12
C TYR A 75 12.19 -10.55 4.00
N PHE A 76 11.62 -11.13 2.95
CA PHE A 76 11.00 -10.39 1.86
C PHE A 76 9.78 -9.59 2.34
N LEU A 77 8.93 -10.19 3.17
CA LEU A 77 7.80 -9.51 3.81
C LEU A 77 8.25 -8.34 4.69
N PHE A 78 9.32 -8.53 5.47
CA PHE A 78 9.95 -7.45 6.25
C PHE A 78 10.45 -6.32 5.35
N ALA A 79 11.14 -6.65 4.26
CA ALA A 79 11.63 -5.65 3.30
C ALA A 79 10.48 -4.88 2.65
N LEU A 80 9.39 -5.57 2.28
CA LEU A 80 8.18 -4.93 1.74
C LEU A 80 7.52 -4.02 2.76
N MET A 81 7.36 -4.48 4.00
CA MET A 81 6.79 -3.67 5.07
C MET A 81 7.63 -2.40 5.31
N TRP A 82 8.96 -2.51 5.31
CA TRP A 82 9.85 -1.35 5.41
C TRP A 82 9.72 -0.42 4.20
N ASN A 83 9.63 -0.97 2.99
CA ASN A 83 9.42 -0.19 1.77
C ASN A 83 8.08 0.58 1.80
N LEU A 84 7.02 -0.04 2.33
CA LEU A 84 5.71 0.59 2.49
C LEU A 84 5.75 1.72 3.52
N LEU A 85 6.35 1.50 4.68
CA LEU A 85 6.38 2.49 5.75
C LEU A 85 7.40 3.61 5.52
N ALA A 86 8.68 3.26 5.35
CA ALA A 86 9.76 4.23 5.23
C ALA A 86 9.89 4.77 3.81
N GLY A 87 9.67 3.94 2.79
CA GLY A 87 9.77 4.33 1.39
C GLY A 87 8.59 5.17 0.93
N TYR A 88 7.37 4.62 0.99
CA TYR A 88 6.16 5.31 0.53
C TYR A 88 5.48 6.17 1.61
N GLY A 89 5.46 5.68 2.86
CA GLY A 89 4.80 6.36 3.97
C GLY A 89 5.65 7.45 4.65
N GLY A 90 6.96 7.53 4.38
CA GLY A 90 7.88 8.47 5.02
C GLY A 90 8.01 8.31 6.55
N MET A 91 7.54 7.19 7.10
CA MET A 91 7.50 6.92 8.55
C MET A 91 8.33 5.69 8.87
N VAL A 92 9.25 5.80 9.82
CA VAL A 92 10.07 4.66 10.28
C VAL A 92 9.47 4.09 11.57
N SER A 93 8.97 2.85 11.53
CA SER A 93 8.46 2.12 12.71
C SER A 93 9.39 0.99 13.13
N ILE A 94 9.62 0.87 14.44
CA ILE A 94 10.44 -0.21 15.03
C ILE A 94 9.59 -1.19 15.88
N GLY A 95 8.29 -0.90 16.07
CA GLY A 95 7.39 -1.70 16.94
C GLY A 95 6.86 -3.01 16.38
N GLN A 96 7.48 -3.56 15.35
CA GLN A 96 7.00 -4.74 14.63
C GLN A 96 7.03 -5.99 15.54
N GLN A 97 7.97 -6.04 16.48
CA GLN A 97 8.13 -7.13 17.45
C GLN A 97 6.89 -7.39 18.30
N ALA A 98 6.15 -6.34 18.66
CA ALA A 98 4.90 -6.49 19.42
C ALA A 98 3.86 -7.31 18.63
N PHE A 99 3.74 -7.05 17.33
CA PHE A 99 2.80 -7.75 16.45
C PHE A 99 3.22 -9.20 16.19
N PHE A 100 4.52 -9.46 16.05
CA PHE A 100 5.03 -10.84 15.99
C PHE A 100 4.72 -11.62 17.27
N GLY A 101 4.89 -10.99 18.44
CA GLY A 101 4.55 -11.60 19.73
C GLY A 101 3.06 -11.92 19.87
N ILE A 102 2.18 -10.96 19.53
CA ILE A 102 0.73 -11.14 19.59
C ILE A 102 0.28 -12.26 18.64
N GLY A 103 0.73 -12.25 17.38
CA GLY A 103 0.38 -13.27 16.41
C GLY A 103 0.89 -14.66 16.80
N GLY A 104 2.15 -14.75 17.22
CA GLY A 104 2.75 -16.01 17.65
C GLY A 104 2.07 -16.60 18.90
N TYR A 105 1.78 -15.76 19.89
CA TYR A 105 1.08 -16.22 21.10
C TYR A 105 -0.36 -16.61 20.81
N ALA A 106 -1.08 -15.85 19.97
CA ALA A 106 -2.43 -16.22 19.53
C ALA A 106 -2.43 -17.55 18.77
N LEU A 107 -1.47 -17.78 17.88
CA LEU A 107 -1.31 -19.03 17.15
C LEU A 107 -1.07 -20.21 18.12
N LEU A 108 -0.14 -20.06 19.07
CA LEU A 108 0.15 -21.08 20.07
C LEU A 108 -1.06 -21.34 20.98
N ALA A 109 -1.78 -20.31 21.39
CA ALA A 109 -2.99 -20.46 22.20
C ALA A 109 -4.07 -21.22 21.43
N MET A 110 -4.30 -20.88 20.16
CA MET A 110 -5.27 -21.56 19.30
C MET A 110 -4.89 -23.02 19.02
N GLY A 111 -3.60 -23.30 18.80
CA GLY A 111 -3.12 -24.67 18.57
C GLY A 111 -3.13 -25.53 19.83
N ASN A 112 -2.68 -24.99 20.96
CA ASN A 112 -2.46 -25.78 22.19
C ASN A 112 -3.69 -25.84 23.10
N LEU A 113 -4.46 -24.75 23.23
CA LEU A 113 -5.61 -24.68 24.14
C LEU A 113 -6.92 -24.99 23.42
N LEU A 114 -7.07 -24.50 22.18
CA LEU A 114 -8.29 -24.70 21.39
C LEU A 114 -8.18 -25.91 20.43
N HIS A 115 -7.01 -26.55 20.35
CA HIS A 115 -6.73 -27.68 19.47
C HIS A 115 -7.10 -27.43 18.00
N LEU A 116 -7.02 -26.18 17.56
CA LEU A 116 -7.33 -25.80 16.19
C LEU A 116 -6.25 -26.29 15.24
N ASN A 117 -6.67 -26.71 14.05
CA ASN A 117 -5.75 -27.05 12.98
C ASN A 117 -4.90 -25.81 12.60
N PRO A 118 -3.56 -25.95 12.44
CA PRO A 118 -2.68 -24.85 12.04
C PRO A 118 -3.15 -24.06 10.82
N PHE A 119 -3.76 -24.71 9.83
CA PHE A 119 -4.28 -24.05 8.63
C PHE A 119 -5.39 -23.02 8.93
N LEU A 120 -6.15 -23.22 10.01
CA LEU A 120 -7.17 -22.29 10.47
C LEU A 120 -6.64 -21.35 11.57
N ALA A 121 -5.72 -21.85 12.41
CA ALA A 121 -5.14 -21.08 13.50
C ALA A 121 -4.27 -19.92 12.99
N VAL A 122 -3.51 -20.11 11.89
CA VAL A 122 -2.68 -19.05 11.28
C VAL A 122 -3.49 -17.83 10.83
N PRO A 123 -4.54 -17.97 9.97
CA PRO A 123 -5.33 -16.80 9.56
C PRO A 123 -6.11 -16.18 10.73
N LEU A 124 -6.57 -16.97 11.70
CA LEU A 124 -7.22 -16.43 12.90
C LEU A 124 -6.24 -15.64 13.78
N ALA A 125 -5.01 -16.12 13.96
CA ALA A 125 -3.97 -15.39 14.69
C ALA A 125 -3.58 -14.09 13.99
N ALA A 126 -3.50 -14.10 12.64
CA ALA A 126 -3.31 -12.89 11.85
C ALA A 126 -4.48 -11.91 12.02
N LEU A 127 -5.72 -12.41 12.09
CA LEU A 127 -6.90 -11.58 12.37
C LEU A 127 -6.85 -10.96 13.77
N VAL A 128 -6.41 -11.70 14.79
CA VAL A 128 -6.20 -11.16 16.13
C VAL A 128 -5.16 -10.05 16.12
N ALA A 129 -4.02 -10.25 15.45
CA ALA A 129 -3.00 -9.21 15.30
C ALA A 129 -3.55 -7.98 14.56
N LEU A 130 -4.34 -8.16 13.50
CA LEU A 130 -5.03 -7.08 12.78
C LEU A 130 -5.96 -6.28 13.71
N LEU A 131 -6.79 -6.97 14.50
CA LEU A 131 -7.73 -6.33 15.42
C LEU A 131 -7.02 -5.50 16.49
N ILE A 132 -5.85 -5.92 16.96
CA ILE A 132 -5.01 -5.13 17.87
C ILE A 132 -4.30 -3.99 17.13
N ALA A 133 -3.88 -4.20 15.89
CA ALA A 133 -3.21 -3.18 15.08
C ALA A 133 -4.11 -1.98 14.80
N LEU A 134 -5.43 -2.14 14.67
CA LEU A 134 -6.37 -1.03 14.42
C LEU A 134 -6.33 0.07 15.49
N PRO A 135 -6.57 -0.21 16.80
CA PRO A 135 -6.49 0.82 17.83
C PRO A 135 -5.06 1.34 18.03
N VAL A 136 -4.04 0.49 17.87
CA VAL A 136 -2.64 0.92 17.95
C VAL A 136 -2.30 1.91 16.84
N SER A 137 -2.75 1.65 15.61
CA SER A 137 -2.53 2.55 14.47
C SER A 137 -3.18 3.92 14.69
N PHE A 138 -4.37 3.96 15.29
CA PHE A 138 -5.04 5.22 15.63
C PHE A 138 -4.20 6.10 16.56
N VAL A 139 -3.51 5.50 17.55
CA VAL A 139 -2.61 6.22 18.45
C VAL A 139 -1.31 6.57 17.74
N ALA A 140 -0.73 5.61 17.02
CA ALA A 140 0.58 5.73 16.38
C ALA A 140 0.59 6.84 15.32
N PHE A 141 -0.46 6.99 14.52
CA PHE A 141 -0.54 8.05 13.50
C PHE A 141 -0.65 9.48 14.07
N ARG A 142 -0.80 9.64 15.38
CA ARG A 142 -0.73 10.96 16.02
C ARG A 142 0.72 11.45 16.20
N LEU A 143 1.69 10.54 16.11
CA LEU A 143 3.11 10.85 16.20
C LEU A 143 3.68 11.14 14.81
N GLN A 144 4.58 12.12 14.71
CA GLN A 144 5.21 12.52 13.45
C GLN A 144 6.73 12.50 13.56
N GLY A 145 7.41 12.18 12.46
CA GLY A 145 8.86 12.17 12.38
C GLY A 145 9.52 11.18 13.35
N GLY A 146 10.65 11.56 13.95
CA GLY A 146 11.41 10.69 14.86
C GLY A 146 10.65 10.22 16.09
N TYR A 147 9.64 10.98 16.54
CA TYR A 147 8.79 10.58 17.67
C TYR A 147 7.99 9.31 17.36
N PHE A 148 7.63 9.07 16.10
CA PHE A 148 6.95 7.84 15.70
C PHE A 148 7.85 6.61 15.87
N ALA A 149 9.13 6.72 15.51
CA ALA A 149 10.10 5.64 15.69
C ALA A 149 10.33 5.33 17.18
N ILE A 150 10.50 6.37 18.01
CA ILE A 150 10.71 6.21 19.47
C ILE A 150 9.43 5.71 20.16
N GLY A 151 8.26 6.23 19.79
CA GLY A 151 6.99 5.83 20.39
C GLY A 151 6.54 4.42 20.00
N THR A 152 7.04 3.89 18.88
CA THR A 152 6.85 2.49 18.49
C THR A 152 7.98 1.59 18.99
N TRP A 153 9.05 2.14 19.55
CA TRP A 153 10.14 1.38 20.17
C TRP A 153 9.68 0.84 21.52
N VAL A 154 8.99 -0.30 21.50
CA VAL A 154 8.75 -1.15 22.68
C VAL A 154 8.84 -2.60 22.27
#